data_AF-A0A3D1D0M0-F1
#
_entry.id   AF-A0A3D1D0M0-F1
#
_cell.length_a   1.000
_cell.length_b   1.000
_cell.length_c   1.000
_cell.angle_alpha   90.00
_cell.angle_beta   90.00
_cell.angle_gamma   90.00
#
_symmetry.space_group_name_H-M   'P 1'
#
loop_
_entity.id
_entity.type
_entity.pdbx_description
1 polymer ?
#
loop_
_entity_poly.entity_id
_entity_poly.type
_entity_poly.pdbx_seq_one_letter_code
_entity_poly.pdbx_strand_id
1 'polypeptide(L)' 'MKITKANGKLIVPDNPTIPFVESDGVGAEVTPVMQAVVDAAVAKAY' A
#
# COMPACT_ATOMS: atom_id res chain seq x y z
N MET A 1 10.45 0.93 4.78
CA MET A 1 11.60 0.39 4.01
C MET A 1 11.29 0.49 2.51
N LYS A 2 12.29 0.65 1.62
CA LYS A 2 12.05 0.85 0.18
C LYS A 2 11.94 -0.48 -0.58
N ILE A 3 10.98 -0.58 -1.51
CA ILE A 3 10.91 -1.67 -2.50
C ILE A 3 12.00 -1.46 -3.56
N THR A 4 12.73 -2.53 -3.91
CA THR A 4 13.74 -2.52 -4.98
C THR A 4 13.36 -3.46 -6.12
N LYS A 5 14.04 -3.37 -7.26
CA LYS A 5 13.82 -4.23 -8.42
C LYS A 5 15.15 -4.83 -8.88
N ALA A 6 15.20 -6.15 -9.05
CA ALA A 6 16.37 -6.86 -9.57
C ALA A 6 15.91 -7.91 -10.58
N ASN A 7 16.57 -7.98 -11.74
CA ASN A 7 16.28 -8.97 -12.79
C ASN A 7 14.79 -9.05 -13.17
N GLY A 8 14.10 -7.90 -13.22
CA GLY A 8 12.67 -7.84 -13.53
C GLY A 8 11.72 -8.14 -12.37
N LYS A 9 12.22 -8.66 -11.24
CA LYS A 9 11.42 -8.99 -10.05
C LYS A 9 11.47 -7.90 -8.99
N LEU A 10 10.34 -7.61 -8.34
CA LEU A 10 10.30 -6.76 -7.16
C LEU A 10 10.82 -7.52 -5.94
N ILE A 11 11.68 -6.85 -5.17
CA ILE A 11 12.12 -7.30 -3.85
C ILE A 11 11.39 -6.42 -2.85
N VAL A 12 10.41 -7.02 -2.16
CA VAL A 12 9.52 -6.33 -1.22
C VAL A 12 9.88 -6.77 0.19
N PRO A 13 10.28 -5.85 1.09
CA PRO A 13 10.52 -6.17 2.50
C PRO A 13 9.19 -6.36 3.24
N ASP A 14 9.22 -6.99 4.43
CA ASP A 14 8.02 -7.26 5.25
C ASP A 14 7.25 -5.98 5.63
N ASN A 15 7.97 -4.85 5.80
CA ASN A 15 7.40 -3.54 6.12
C ASN A 15 7.75 -2.50 5.04
N PRO A 16 7.13 -2.58 3.84
CA PRO A 16 7.40 -1.67 2.75
C PRO A 16 6.73 -0.31 2.97
N THR A 17 7.37 0.75 2.48
CA THR A 17 6.77 2.07 2.40
C THR A 17 6.08 2.22 1.04
N ILE A 18 4.77 2.41 1.04
CA ILE A 18 3.95 2.59 -0.16
C ILE A 18 3.48 4.05 -0.23
N PRO A 19 4.00 4.87 -1.17
CA PRO A 19 3.47 6.20 -1.40
C PRO A 19 2.08 6.10 -2.04
N PHE A 20 1.15 6.93 -1.58
CA PHE A 20 -0.16 7.11 -2.18
C PHE A 20 -0.47 8.61 -2.31
N VAL A 21 -1.45 8.92 -3.16
CA VAL A 21 -2.01 10.28 -3.29
C VAL A 21 -3.49 10.16 -2.96
N GLU A 22 -3.97 11.00 -2.05
CA GLU A 22 -5.37 10.97 -1.60
C GLU A 22 -6.36 11.32 -2.71
N SER A 23 -5.92 12.13 -3.68
CA SER A 23 -6.73 12.72 -4.76
C SER A 23 -7.78 13.71 -4.23
N ASP A 24 -8.36 14.50 -5.13
CA ASP A 24 -9.41 15.47 -4.81
C ASP A 24 -10.82 14.83 -4.85
N GLY A 25 -11.82 15.55 -4.33
CA GLY A 25 -13.23 15.17 -4.37
C GLY A 25 -13.49 13.85 -3.63
N VAL A 26 -14.08 12.88 -4.33
CA VAL A 26 -14.38 11.53 -3.79
C VAL A 26 -13.12 10.79 -3.30
N GLY A 27 -11.93 11.20 -3.78
CA GLY A 27 -10.65 10.67 -3.30
C GLY A 27 -10.47 10.77 -1.78
N ALA A 28 -10.86 11.90 -1.18
CA ALA A 28 -10.79 12.13 0.26
C ALA A 28 -11.70 11.19 1.08
N GLU A 29 -12.78 10.70 0.47
CA GLU A 29 -13.71 9.76 1.12
C GLU A 29 -13.27 8.31 0.93
N VAL A 30 -12.79 7.96 -0.27
CA VAL A 30 -12.49 6.56 -0.64
C VAL A 30 -11.09 6.13 -0.18
N THR A 31 -10.09 7.01 -0.28
CA THR A 31 -8.71 6.69 0.10
C THR A 31 -8.55 6.18 1.54
N PRO A 32 -9.11 6.82 2.58
CA PRO A 32 -8.98 6.30 3.95
C PRO A 32 -9.67 4.94 4.12
N VAL A 33 -10.80 4.69 3.44
CA VAL A 33 -11.49 3.39 3.47
C VAL A 33 -10.66 2.32 2.77
N MET A 34 -10.07 2.64 1.62
CA MET A 34 -9.16 1.74 0.89
C MET A 34 -7.96 1.34 1.75
N GLN A 35 -7.33 2.30 2.43
CA GLN A 35 -6.22 2.01 3.35
C GLN A 35 -6.63 1.05 4.47
N ALA A 36 -7.75 1.32 5.15
CA ALA A 36 -8.24 0.47 6.22
C ALA A 36 -8.51 -0.98 5.75
N VAL A 37 -9.05 -1.16 4.55
CA VAL A 37 -9.30 -2.48 3.97
C VAL A 37 -8.00 -3.21 3.64
N VAL A 38 -7.03 -2.53 3.04
CA VAL A 38 -5.72 -3.11 2.70
C VAL A 38 -4.97 -3.51 3.98
N ASP A 39 -4.93 -2.64 4.98
CA ASP A 39 -4.27 -2.92 6.26
C ASP A 39 -4.88 -4.15 6.95
N ALA A 40 -6.21 -4.22 7.03
CA ALA A 40 -6.91 -5.36 7.61
C ALA A 40 -6.68 -6.66 6.82
N ALA A 41 -6.58 -6.59 5.49
CA ALA A 41 -6.30 -7.75 4.65
C ALA A 41 -4.89 -8.30 4.88
N VAL A 42 -3.88 -7.42 4.98
CA VAL A 42 -2.50 -7.81 5.30
C VAL A 42 -2.43 -8.44 6.69
N ALA A 43 -3.02 -7.79 7.70
CA ALA A 43 -3.03 -8.29 9.09
C ALA A 43 -3.81 -9.62 9.26
N LYS A 44 -4.70 -9.96 8.33
CA LYS A 44 -5.42 -11.25 8.33
C LYS A 44 -4.63 -12.35 7.64
N ALA A 45 -3.85 -12.02 6.61
CA ALA A 45 -3.14 -13.00 5.81
C ALA A 45 -1.84 -13.50 6.47
N TYR A 46 -1.29 -12.74 7.41
CA TYR A 46 -0.01 -12.97 8.09
C TYR A 46 -0.17 -12.76 9.59
#